data_AF-A0A535CCS5-F1
#
_entry.id   AF-A0A535CCS5-F1
#
_cell.length_a   1.000
_cell.length_b   1.000
_cell.length_c   1.000
_cell.angle_alpha   90.00
_cell.angle_beta   90.00
_cell.angle_gamma   90.00
#
_symmetry.space_group_name_H-M   'P 1'
#
loop_
_entity.id
_entity.type
_entity.pdbx_description
1 polymer ?
#
loop_
_entity_poly.entity_id
_entity_poly.type
_entity_poly.pdbx_seq_one_letter_code
_entity_poly.pdbx_strand_id
1 'polypeptide(L)'
;MQAGWRGTELRLLLPLVLLVPLGFALAHIVAVGKPDPGPLGLAIAYIGLVVAAHVALVLLGHRGDQLLLPLAATIGGVGLVMLNRLPQTLAGMNLFGFSVGMAETQLVWFAVSLVAMVAIAVFFRDDGILRHYKYTWALGGAGLLVITFLFGNELNGARLWLSIGPVTFQPGEAIKIVLVVFIAGYLAEKRALLAGAHRRIGPIKIPPLP
;
A
#
# COMPACT_ATOMS: atom_id res chain seq x y z
N MET A 1 -27.21 -5.83 -6.30
CA MET A 1 -26.02 -4.95 -6.37
C MET A 1 -26.00 -4.30 -7.75
N GLN A 2 -26.13 -2.99 -7.87
CA GLN A 2 -25.99 -2.30 -9.17
C GLN A 2 -24.50 -2.00 -9.38
N ALA A 3 -23.89 -2.64 -10.37
CA ALA A 3 -22.52 -2.34 -10.79
C ALA A 3 -22.47 -0.89 -11.28
N GLY A 4 -21.81 -0.02 -10.51
CA GLY A 4 -21.56 1.36 -10.93
C GLY A 4 -20.38 1.37 -11.89
N TRP A 5 -20.60 1.81 -13.12
CA TRP A 5 -19.54 1.92 -14.13
C TRP A 5 -18.44 2.89 -13.66
N ARG A 6 -17.18 2.43 -13.61
CA ARG A 6 -16.01 3.22 -13.15
C ARG A 6 -15.24 3.81 -14.34
N GLY A 7 -15.94 4.58 -15.19
CA GLY A 7 -15.41 5.06 -16.46
C GLY A 7 -14.24 6.04 -16.37
N THR A 8 -14.18 6.87 -15.32
CA THR A 8 -13.05 7.81 -15.12
C THR A 8 -11.79 7.03 -14.77
N GLU A 9 -11.91 6.02 -13.89
CA GLU A 9 -10.78 5.15 -13.54
C GLU A 9 -10.20 4.48 -14.79
N LEU A 10 -11.05 3.88 -15.63
CA LEU A 10 -10.61 3.21 -16.85
C LEU A 10 -9.85 4.17 -17.78
N ARG A 11 -10.37 5.39 -17.98
CA ARG A 11 -9.73 6.41 -18.82
C ARG A 11 -8.35 6.82 -18.29
N LEU A 12 -8.22 6.93 -16.98
CA LEU A 12 -6.95 7.29 -16.33
C LEU A 12 -5.95 6.14 -16.32
N LEU A 13 -6.39 4.89 -16.51
CA LEU A 13 -5.52 3.73 -16.68
C LEU A 13 -4.99 3.59 -18.12
N LEU A 14 -5.66 4.16 -19.12
CA LEU A 14 -5.22 4.04 -20.52
C LEU A 14 -3.77 4.51 -20.76
N PRO A 15 -3.31 5.65 -20.20
CA PRO A 15 -1.91 6.07 -20.35
C PRO A 15 -0.89 5.04 -19.84
N LEU A 16 -1.23 4.24 -18.82
CA LEU A 16 -0.33 3.21 -18.30
C LEU A 16 -0.03 2.11 -19.32
N VAL A 17 -1.01 1.79 -20.18
CA VAL A 17 -0.87 0.76 -21.22
C VAL A 17 0.26 1.10 -22.17
N LEU A 18 0.53 2.39 -22.38
CA LEU A 18 1.66 2.86 -23.18
C LEU A 18 2.89 3.11 -22.31
N LEU A 19 2.74 3.80 -21.17
CA LEU A 19 3.84 4.28 -20.35
C LEU A 19 4.72 3.13 -19.82
N VAL A 20 4.13 2.05 -19.30
CA VAL A 20 4.90 0.98 -18.66
C VAL A 20 5.66 0.13 -19.68
N PRO A 21 5.05 -0.41 -20.75
CA PRO A 21 5.77 -1.21 -21.75
C PRO A 21 6.80 -0.38 -22.51
N LEU A 22 6.48 0.87 -22.87
CA LEU A 22 7.44 1.76 -23.53
C LEU A 22 8.61 2.08 -22.61
N GLY A 23 8.35 2.39 -21.34
CA GLY A 23 9.38 2.63 -20.34
C GLY A 23 10.30 1.42 -20.15
N PHE A 24 9.73 0.22 -20.09
CA PHE A 24 10.50 -1.03 -20.03
C PHE A 24 11.40 -1.23 -21.25
N ALA A 25 10.83 -1.12 -22.46
CA ALA A 25 11.56 -1.30 -23.70
C ALA A 25 12.72 -0.29 -23.81
N LEU A 26 12.44 1.00 -23.60
CA LEU A 26 13.45 2.05 -23.68
C LEU A 26 14.53 1.87 -22.61
N ALA A 27 14.17 1.56 -21.37
CA ALA A 27 15.14 1.34 -20.29
C ALA A 27 16.08 0.16 -20.61
N HIS A 28 15.55 -0.91 -21.18
CA HIS A 28 16.35 -2.09 -21.53
C HIS A 28 17.25 -1.86 -22.74
N ILE A 29 16.72 -1.23 -23.80
CA ILE A 29 17.49 -0.86 -25.00
C ILE A 29 18.67 0.04 -24.63
N VAL A 30 18.43 1.04 -23.77
CA VAL A 30 19.48 1.95 -23.30
C VAL A 30 20.51 1.22 -22.43
N ALA A 31 20.10 0.24 -21.62
CA ALA A 31 21.01 -0.52 -20.77
C ALA A 31 21.90 -1.49 -21.57
N VAL A 32 21.35 -2.16 -22.58
CA VAL A 32 22.06 -3.21 -23.35
C VAL A 32 22.75 -2.64 -24.60
N GLY A 33 22.34 -1.46 -25.07
CA GLY A 33 22.85 -0.85 -26.31
C GLY A 33 22.43 -1.58 -27.59
N LYS A 34 21.44 -2.48 -27.50
CA LYS A 34 20.87 -3.25 -28.61
C LYS A 34 19.36 -2.99 -28.68
N PRO A 35 18.73 -3.12 -29.86
CA PRO A 35 17.28 -3.02 -30.01
C PRO A 35 16.57 -4.29 -29.47
N ASP A 36 16.83 -4.59 -28.19
CA ASP A 36 16.18 -5.64 -27.42
C ASP A 36 15.22 -4.97 -26.41
N PRO A 37 13.90 -5.19 -26.51
CA PRO A 37 12.94 -4.58 -25.59
C PRO A 37 12.96 -5.21 -24.18
N GLY A 38 13.74 -6.28 -23.96
CA GLY A 38 13.85 -6.94 -22.67
C GLY A 38 12.58 -7.70 -22.26
N PRO A 39 12.40 -7.98 -20.96
CA PRO A 39 11.31 -8.81 -20.47
C PRO A 39 9.97 -8.05 -20.43
N LEU A 40 9.39 -7.77 -21.61
CA LEU A 40 8.07 -7.13 -21.75
C LEU A 40 6.94 -7.90 -21.04
N GLY A 41 7.14 -9.19 -20.78
CA GLY A 41 6.22 -10.00 -19.98
C GLY A 41 5.91 -9.39 -18.60
N LEU A 42 6.89 -8.73 -17.96
CA LEU A 42 6.69 -8.06 -16.66
C LEU A 42 5.79 -6.83 -16.78
N ALA A 43 5.97 -6.04 -17.85
CA ALA A 43 5.12 -4.88 -18.11
C ALA A 43 3.68 -5.29 -18.45
N ILE A 44 3.51 -6.35 -19.24
CA ILE A 44 2.18 -6.91 -19.57
C ILE A 44 1.51 -7.47 -18.31
N ALA A 45 2.24 -8.21 -17.48
CA ALA A 45 1.73 -8.73 -16.22
C ALA A 45 1.31 -7.60 -15.26
N TYR A 46 2.10 -6.53 -15.19
CA TYR A 46 1.76 -5.33 -14.42
C TYR A 46 0.43 -4.71 -14.86
N ILE A 47 0.26 -4.47 -16.15
CA ILE A 47 -1.00 -3.95 -16.71
C ILE A 47 -2.15 -4.92 -16.40
N GLY A 48 -1.94 -6.22 -16.60
CA GLY A 48 -2.92 -7.26 -16.30
C GLY A 48 -3.40 -7.21 -14.85
N LEU A 49 -2.47 -7.05 -13.89
CA LEU A 49 -2.81 -6.92 -12.47
C LEU A 49 -3.64 -5.66 -12.17
N VAL A 50 -3.28 -4.51 -12.75
CA VAL A 50 -4.02 -3.26 -12.55
C VAL A 50 -5.41 -3.34 -13.16
N VAL A 51 -5.54 -3.91 -14.36
CA VAL A 51 -6.84 -4.16 -15.01
C VAL A 51 -7.67 -5.14 -14.19
N ALA A 52 -7.07 -6.21 -13.66
CA ALA A 52 -7.76 -7.16 -12.79
C ALA A 52 -8.27 -6.48 -11.51
N ALA A 53 -7.47 -5.60 -10.89
CA ALA A 53 -7.91 -4.82 -9.73
C ALA A 53 -9.07 -3.87 -10.07
N HIS A 54 -9.01 -3.17 -11.22
CA HIS A 54 -10.10 -2.34 -11.73
C HIS A 54 -11.39 -3.16 -11.88
N VAL A 55 -11.31 -4.28 -12.58
CA VAL A 55 -12.45 -5.19 -12.81
C VAL A 55 -13.00 -5.71 -11.48
N ALA A 56 -12.14 -6.11 -10.54
CA ALA A 56 -12.57 -6.54 -9.21
C ALA A 56 -13.37 -5.45 -8.50
N LEU A 57 -12.91 -4.21 -8.50
CA LEU A 57 -13.62 -3.09 -7.87
C LEU A 57 -14.96 -2.76 -8.56
N VAL A 58 -15.02 -2.88 -9.89
CA VAL A 58 -16.27 -2.73 -10.66
C VAL A 58 -17.27 -3.83 -10.29
N LEU A 59 -16.84 -5.10 -10.26
CA LEU A 59 -17.68 -6.25 -9.94
C LEU A 59 -18.19 -6.20 -8.48
N LEU A 60 -17.37 -5.72 -7.55
CA LEU A 60 -17.74 -5.52 -6.15
C LEU A 60 -18.68 -4.32 -5.93
N GLY A 61 -18.93 -3.52 -6.98
CA GLY A 61 -19.72 -2.30 -6.91
C GLY A 61 -19.12 -1.27 -5.94
N HIS A 62 -17.79 -1.20 -5.85
CA HIS A 62 -17.11 -0.28 -4.96
C HIS A 62 -17.30 1.17 -5.45
N ARG A 63 -17.80 2.05 -4.58
CA ARG A 63 -18.14 3.45 -4.91
C ARG A 63 -17.08 4.47 -4.44
N GLY A 64 -15.89 3.99 -4.08
CA GLY A 64 -14.77 4.84 -3.70
C GLY A 64 -14.25 5.71 -4.85
N ASP A 65 -13.39 6.65 -4.51
CA ASP A 65 -12.75 7.55 -5.46
C ASP A 65 -12.04 6.78 -6.59
N GLN A 66 -12.31 7.18 -7.83
CA GLN A 66 -11.78 6.57 -9.05
C GLN A 66 -10.35 7.03 -9.38
N LEU A 67 -9.79 7.97 -8.61
CA LEU A 67 -8.44 8.51 -8.79
C LEU A 67 -7.34 7.69 -8.10
N LEU A 68 -7.68 6.97 -7.03
CA LEU A 68 -6.67 6.32 -6.17
C LEU A 68 -5.92 5.19 -6.89
N LEU A 69 -6.63 4.28 -7.55
CA LEU A 69 -6.01 3.17 -8.27
C LEU A 69 -5.12 3.67 -9.43
N PRO A 70 -5.57 4.58 -10.33
CA PRO A 70 -4.72 5.08 -11.40
C PRO A 70 -3.48 5.81 -10.92
N LEU A 71 -3.58 6.59 -9.84
CA LEU A 71 -2.41 7.29 -9.26
C LEU A 71 -1.41 6.29 -8.67
N ALA A 72 -1.88 5.35 -7.85
CA ALA A 72 -1.03 4.32 -7.26
C ALA A 72 -0.39 3.44 -8.34
N ALA A 73 -1.15 3.09 -9.38
CA ALA A 73 -0.64 2.34 -10.52
C ALA A 73 0.38 3.14 -11.31
N THR A 74 0.18 4.45 -11.53
CA THR A 74 1.16 5.25 -12.28
C THR A 74 2.49 5.30 -11.53
N ILE A 75 2.46 5.57 -10.23
CA ILE A 75 3.66 5.61 -9.38
C ILE A 75 4.31 4.21 -9.33
N GLY A 76 3.52 3.15 -9.14
CA GLY A 76 4.00 1.77 -9.12
C GLY A 76 4.63 1.35 -10.45
N GLY A 77 4.04 1.74 -11.58
CA GLY A 77 4.54 1.45 -12.93
C GLY A 77 5.87 2.16 -13.21
N VAL A 78 5.98 3.44 -12.84
CA VAL A 78 7.25 4.19 -12.91
C VAL A 78 8.31 3.52 -12.03
N GLY A 79 7.95 3.15 -10.79
CA GLY A 79 8.85 2.43 -9.89
C GLY A 79 9.33 1.11 -10.49
N LEU A 80 8.44 0.33 -11.09
CA LEU A 80 8.78 -0.94 -11.74
C LEU A 80 9.75 -0.74 -12.92
N VAL A 81 9.52 0.28 -13.77
CA VAL A 81 10.45 0.64 -14.86
C VAL A 81 11.82 1.02 -14.32
N MET A 82 11.87 1.80 -13.22
CA MET A 82 13.15 2.18 -12.59
C MET A 82 13.90 0.97 -12.03
N LEU A 83 13.21 0.03 -11.38
CA LEU A 83 13.83 -1.19 -10.84
C LEU A 83 14.29 -2.15 -11.94
N ASN A 84 13.59 -2.21 -13.07
CA ASN A 84 14.03 -2.99 -14.24
C ASN A 84 15.38 -2.51 -14.80
N ARG A 85 15.67 -1.21 -14.68
CA ARG A 85 16.95 -0.62 -15.11
C ARG A 85 18.13 -1.02 -14.21
N LEU A 86 17.87 -1.39 -12.96
CA LEU A 86 18.94 -1.75 -12.02
C LEU A 86 19.41 -3.19 -12.25
N PRO A 87 20.64 -3.56 -11.83
CA PRO A 87 21.06 -4.94 -11.83
C PRO A 87 20.12 -5.80 -10.98
N GLN A 88 19.51 -6.81 -11.59
CA GLN A 88 18.48 -7.66 -10.97
C GLN A 88 19.00 -8.53 -9.82
N THR A 89 20.32 -8.58 -9.63
CA THR A 89 21.00 -9.31 -8.55
C THR A 89 21.19 -8.49 -7.28
N LEU A 90 20.91 -7.18 -7.29
CA LEU A 90 21.11 -6.30 -6.12
C LEU A 90 20.15 -6.59 -4.97
N ALA A 91 18.92 -6.96 -5.31
CA ALA A 91 17.91 -7.39 -4.37
C ALA A 91 16.96 -8.34 -5.08
N GLY A 92 16.35 -9.21 -4.33
CA GLY A 92 15.45 -10.21 -4.84
C GLY A 92 14.83 -10.99 -3.70
N MET A 93 13.98 -11.93 -4.06
CA MET A 93 13.33 -12.82 -3.10
C MET A 93 13.55 -14.25 -3.57
N ASN A 94 13.82 -15.15 -2.64
CA ASN A 94 13.85 -16.58 -2.93
C ASN A 94 12.47 -17.15 -2.61
N LEU A 95 11.68 -17.46 -3.64
CA LEU A 95 10.33 -17.96 -3.48
C LEU A 95 10.31 -19.45 -3.83
N PHE A 96 10.16 -20.30 -2.81
CA PHE A 96 10.07 -21.77 -2.96
C PHE A 96 11.22 -22.39 -3.76
N GLY A 97 12.45 -21.89 -3.60
CA GLY A 97 13.64 -22.37 -4.31
C GLY A 97 13.93 -21.67 -5.64
N PHE A 98 13.06 -20.75 -6.08
CA PHE A 98 13.28 -19.91 -7.25
C PHE A 98 13.74 -18.51 -6.82
N SER A 99 14.92 -18.09 -7.27
CA SER A 99 15.41 -16.73 -7.08
C SER A 99 14.74 -15.80 -8.08
N VAL A 100 13.96 -14.84 -7.60
CA VAL A 100 13.37 -13.79 -8.44
C VAL A 100 14.16 -12.49 -8.28
N GLY A 101 14.36 -11.78 -9.38
CA GLY A 101 15.08 -10.51 -9.41
C GLY A 101 14.30 -9.36 -8.77
N MET A 102 14.91 -8.18 -8.80
CA MET A 102 14.38 -6.98 -8.15
C MET A 102 13.05 -6.51 -8.78
N ALA A 103 12.95 -6.52 -10.10
CA ALA A 103 11.75 -6.11 -10.83
C ALA A 103 10.60 -7.11 -10.62
N GLU A 104 10.88 -8.41 -10.63
CA GLU A 104 9.91 -9.47 -10.35
C GLU A 104 9.43 -9.39 -8.90
N THR A 105 10.33 -9.17 -7.96
CA THR A 105 10.00 -8.99 -6.53
C THR A 105 9.07 -7.78 -6.35
N GLN A 106 9.34 -6.67 -7.04
CA GLN A 106 8.45 -5.50 -7.03
C GLN A 106 7.06 -5.84 -7.58
N LEU A 107 6.99 -6.60 -8.68
CA LEU A 107 5.73 -7.00 -9.28
C LEU A 107 4.90 -7.88 -8.30
N VAL A 108 5.55 -8.81 -7.60
CA VAL A 108 4.91 -9.62 -6.56
C VAL A 108 4.38 -8.75 -5.43
N TRP A 109 5.17 -7.83 -4.90
CA TRP A 109 4.73 -6.92 -3.83
C TRP A 109 3.60 -5.98 -4.28
N PHE A 110 3.63 -5.54 -5.53
CA PHE A 110 2.55 -4.76 -6.11
C PHE A 110 1.27 -5.59 -6.28
N ALA A 111 1.37 -6.86 -6.67
CA ALA A 111 0.23 -7.77 -6.69
C ALA A 111 -0.36 -7.96 -5.28
N VAL A 112 0.48 -8.19 -4.28
CA VAL A 112 0.06 -8.31 -2.86
C VAL A 112 -0.63 -7.04 -2.39
N SER A 113 -0.13 -5.85 -2.75
CA SER A 113 -0.75 -4.58 -2.36
C SER A 113 -2.12 -4.37 -3.03
N LEU A 114 -2.29 -4.75 -4.30
CA LEU A 114 -3.59 -4.73 -4.97
C LEU A 114 -4.58 -5.70 -4.33
N VAL A 115 -4.15 -6.91 -3.98
CA VAL A 115 -4.99 -7.87 -3.26
C VAL A 115 -5.39 -7.32 -1.90
N ALA A 116 -4.45 -6.75 -1.14
CA ALA A 116 -4.75 -6.11 0.14
C ALA A 116 -5.72 -4.93 0.00
N MET A 117 -5.55 -4.09 -1.03
CA MET A 117 -6.46 -2.99 -1.33
C MET A 117 -7.89 -3.49 -1.62
N VAL A 118 -8.02 -4.52 -2.47
CA VAL A 118 -9.33 -5.11 -2.79
C VAL A 118 -9.94 -5.76 -1.55
N ALA A 119 -9.15 -6.48 -0.75
CA ALA A 119 -9.61 -7.06 0.51
C ALA A 119 -10.14 -5.97 1.46
N ILE A 120 -9.42 -4.87 1.63
CA ILE A 120 -9.86 -3.75 2.46
C ILE A 120 -11.17 -3.15 1.93
N ALA A 121 -11.27 -2.95 0.61
CA ALA A 121 -12.48 -2.43 -0.03
C ALA A 121 -13.72 -3.33 0.16
N VAL A 122 -13.52 -4.63 0.41
CA VAL A 122 -14.58 -5.61 0.69
C VAL A 122 -14.91 -5.68 2.18
N PHE A 123 -13.91 -5.82 3.04
CA PHE A 123 -14.10 -6.10 4.46
C PHE A 123 -14.42 -4.86 5.29
N PHE A 124 -13.96 -3.67 4.88
CA PHE A 124 -14.10 -2.43 5.64
C PHE A 124 -15.03 -1.42 4.95
N ARG A 125 -16.22 -1.88 4.52
CA ARG A 125 -17.25 -0.99 3.97
C ARG A 125 -17.89 -0.07 5.01
N ASP A 126 -17.87 -0.48 6.28
CA ASP A 126 -18.33 0.28 7.43
C ASP A 126 -17.16 0.49 8.39
N ASP A 127 -16.82 1.74 8.69
CA ASP A 127 -15.74 2.11 9.60
C ASP A 127 -16.13 1.94 11.08
N GLY A 128 -17.39 1.62 11.38
CA GLY A 128 -17.90 1.39 12.72
C GLY A 128 -17.12 0.33 13.50
N ILE A 129 -16.68 -0.74 12.83
CA ILE A 129 -15.84 -1.80 13.44
C ILE A 129 -14.49 -1.22 13.87
N LEU A 130 -13.83 -0.41 13.04
CA LEU A 130 -12.54 0.20 13.37
C LEU A 130 -12.67 1.11 14.59
N ARG A 131 -13.74 1.89 14.65
CA ARG A 131 -14.01 2.80 15.77
C ARG A 131 -14.34 2.07 17.08
N HIS A 132 -15.15 1.00 17.01
CA HIS A 132 -15.59 0.27 18.19
C HIS A 132 -14.42 -0.48 18.85
N TYR A 133 -13.56 -1.10 18.04
CA TYR A 133 -12.43 -1.90 18.51
C TYR A 133 -11.11 -1.12 18.59
N LYS A 134 -11.14 0.21 18.73
CA LYS A 134 -9.93 1.06 18.78
C LYS A 134 -8.88 0.60 19.80
N TYR A 135 -9.31 0.14 20.98
CA TYR A 135 -8.40 -0.35 22.01
C TYR A 135 -7.83 -1.73 21.67
N THR A 136 -8.60 -2.59 21.00
CA THR A 136 -8.11 -3.87 20.48
C THR A 136 -7.05 -3.66 19.42
N TRP A 137 -7.25 -2.71 18.50
CA TRP A 137 -6.22 -2.31 17.53
C TRP A 137 -4.97 -1.79 18.23
N ALA A 138 -5.11 -0.87 19.20
CA ALA A 138 -3.98 -0.33 19.95
C ALA A 138 -3.20 -1.41 20.72
N LEU A 139 -3.90 -2.34 21.39
CA LEU A 139 -3.28 -3.47 22.07
C LEU A 139 -2.59 -4.42 21.09
N GLY A 140 -3.19 -4.68 19.92
CA GLY A 140 -2.57 -5.46 18.85
C GLY A 140 -1.29 -4.81 18.33
N GLY A 141 -1.30 -3.48 18.12
CA GLY A 141 -0.12 -2.71 17.71
C GLY A 141 0.98 -2.71 18.77
N ALA A 142 0.62 -2.55 20.05
CA ALA A 142 1.56 -2.66 21.16
C ALA A 142 2.16 -4.08 21.27
N GLY A 143 1.33 -5.12 21.12
CA GLY A 143 1.78 -6.50 21.07
C GLY A 143 2.74 -6.75 19.90
N LEU A 144 2.45 -6.18 18.72
CA LEU A 144 3.31 -6.27 17.56
C LEU A 144 4.68 -5.60 17.79
N LEU A 145 4.72 -4.47 18.50
CA LEU A 145 5.97 -3.84 18.93
C LEU A 145 6.77 -4.76 19.86
N VAL A 146 6.11 -5.37 20.85
CA VAL A 146 6.76 -6.31 21.78
C VAL A 146 7.33 -7.51 21.02
N ILE A 147 6.57 -8.08 20.08
CA ILE A 147 7.05 -9.17 19.21
C ILE A 147 8.27 -8.72 18.42
N THR A 148 8.25 -7.51 17.85
CA THR A 148 9.40 -6.97 17.10
C THR A 148 10.61 -6.76 17.99
N PHE A 149 10.42 -6.31 19.23
CA PHE A 149 11.52 -6.13 20.17
C PHE A 149 12.17 -7.46 20.56
N LEU A 150 11.37 -8.50 20.77
CA LEU A 150 11.86 -9.82 21.20
C LEU A 150 12.45 -10.65 20.05
N PHE A 151 11.82 -10.62 18.87
CA PHE A 151 12.11 -11.51 17.74
C PHE A 151 12.58 -10.77 16.49
N GLY A 152 12.78 -9.45 16.57
CA GLY A 152 13.21 -8.62 15.45
C GLY A 152 14.64 -8.96 15.02
N ASN A 153 14.82 -9.06 13.71
CA ASN A 153 16.10 -9.22 13.09
C ASN A 153 16.87 -7.89 13.12
N GLU A 154 18.15 -7.99 13.47
CA GLU A 154 19.05 -6.85 13.52
C GLU A 154 19.56 -6.53 12.11
N LEU A 155 19.13 -5.39 11.58
CA LEU A 155 19.55 -4.88 10.28
C LEU A 155 20.06 -3.45 10.48
N ASN A 156 21.28 -3.17 10.00
CA ASN A 156 21.93 -1.86 10.17
C ASN A 156 21.98 -1.37 11.64
N GLY A 157 22.17 -2.29 12.60
CA GLY A 157 22.26 -1.99 14.03
C GLY A 157 20.93 -1.72 14.74
N ALA A 158 19.79 -2.00 14.10
CA ALA A 158 18.47 -1.85 14.71
C ALA A 158 17.58 -3.09 14.50
N ARG A 159 16.84 -3.49 15.55
CA ARG A 159 15.89 -4.62 15.52
C ARG A 159 14.48 -4.14 15.19
N LEU A 160 14.25 -3.85 13.91
CA LEU A 160 13.00 -3.26 13.43
C LEU A 160 12.22 -4.16 12.47
N TRP A 161 12.80 -5.27 12.03
CA TRP A 161 12.25 -6.10 10.96
C TRP A 161 11.90 -7.49 11.48
N LEU A 162 10.75 -8.01 11.05
CA LEU A 162 10.38 -9.40 11.27
C LEU A 162 10.50 -10.16 9.95
N SER A 163 11.15 -11.32 9.99
CA SER A 163 11.26 -12.21 8.82
C SER A 163 10.51 -13.51 9.10
N ILE A 164 9.60 -13.86 8.19
CA ILE A 164 8.83 -15.11 8.18
C ILE A 164 9.12 -15.79 6.85
N GLY A 165 10.07 -16.72 6.87
CA GLY A 165 10.55 -17.38 5.65
C GLY A 165 11.10 -16.35 4.64
N PRO A 166 10.60 -16.33 3.39
CA PRO A 166 11.09 -15.41 2.36
C PRO A 166 10.55 -13.97 2.51
N VAL A 167 9.57 -13.77 3.39
CA VAL A 167 8.92 -12.47 3.57
C VAL A 167 9.54 -11.76 4.75
N THR A 168 9.96 -10.52 4.52
CA THR A 168 10.44 -9.62 5.57
C THR A 168 9.60 -8.37 5.55
N PHE A 169 9.03 -7.98 6.69
CA PHE A 169 8.18 -6.80 6.80
C PHE A 169 8.55 -5.97 8.02
N GLN A 170 8.31 -4.67 7.93
CA GLN A 170 8.56 -3.73 9.00
C GLN A 170 7.27 -3.53 9.80
N PRO A 171 7.17 -4.02 11.05
CA PRO A 171 5.94 -3.93 11.81
C PRO A 171 5.53 -2.48 12.13
N GLY A 172 6.51 -1.57 12.14
CA GLY A 172 6.30 -0.12 12.24
C GLY A 172 5.34 0.46 11.19
N GLU A 173 5.29 -0.13 9.98
CA GLU A 173 4.34 0.29 8.94
C GLU A 173 2.88 -0.01 9.34
N ALA A 174 2.62 -1.21 9.88
CA ALA A 174 1.30 -1.59 10.36
C ALA A 174 0.88 -0.73 11.58
N ILE A 175 1.82 -0.42 12.47
CA ILE A 175 1.57 0.38 13.67
C ILE A 175 1.13 1.80 13.31
N LYS A 176 1.67 2.40 12.24
CA LYS A 176 1.20 3.72 11.76
C LYS A 176 -0.30 3.71 11.46
N ILE A 177 -0.79 2.66 10.80
CA ILE A 177 -2.21 2.52 10.47
C ILE A 177 -3.04 2.31 11.75
N VAL A 178 -2.60 1.42 12.64
CA VAL A 178 -3.24 1.17 13.94
C VAL A 178 -3.37 2.44 14.76
N LEU A 179 -2.32 3.25 14.79
CA LEU A 179 -2.29 4.51 15.52
C LEU A 179 -3.31 5.50 14.95
N VAL A 180 -3.41 5.62 13.62
CA VAL A 180 -4.42 6.47 12.96
C VAL A 180 -5.83 6.02 13.35
N VAL A 181 -6.11 4.72 13.29
CA VAL A 181 -7.41 4.16 13.68
C VAL A 181 -7.73 4.46 15.15
N PHE A 182 -6.77 4.24 16.05
CA PHE A 182 -6.93 4.50 17.47
C PHE A 182 -7.23 5.98 17.74
N ILE A 183 -6.40 6.88 17.20
CA ILE A 183 -6.54 8.33 17.42
C ILE A 183 -7.87 8.82 16.84
N ALA A 184 -8.22 8.42 15.62
CA ALA A 184 -9.48 8.81 14.99
C ALA A 184 -10.68 8.34 15.82
N GLY A 185 -10.68 7.08 16.27
CA GLY A 185 -11.75 6.52 17.08
C GLY A 185 -11.87 7.18 18.46
N TYR A 186 -10.74 7.49 19.11
CA TYR A 186 -10.68 8.15 20.40
C TYR A 186 -11.20 9.59 20.32
N LEU A 187 -10.73 10.37 19.35
CA LEU A 187 -11.16 11.76 19.15
C LEU A 187 -12.65 11.84 18.79
N ALA A 188 -13.15 10.92 17.96
CA ALA A 188 -14.57 10.87 17.59
C ALA A 188 -15.47 10.59 18.81
N GLU A 189 -15.04 9.74 19.74
CA GLU A 189 -15.77 9.47 20.99
C GLU A 189 -15.71 10.64 21.96
N LYS A 190 -14.53 11.24 22.16
CA LYS A 190 -14.33 12.35 23.10
C LYS A 190 -14.69 13.72 22.52
N ARG A 191 -15.27 13.78 21.31
CA ARG A 191 -15.60 15.02 20.61
C ARG A 191 -16.38 16.01 21.47
N ALA A 192 -17.39 15.55 22.21
CA ALA A 192 -18.21 16.43 23.06
C ALA A 192 -17.42 17.03 24.23
N LEU A 193 -16.52 16.24 24.84
CA LEU A 193 -15.64 16.70 25.91
C LEU A 193 -14.54 17.65 25.39
N LEU A 194 -14.09 17.47 24.15
CA LEU A 194 -13.10 18.35 23.53
C LEU A 194 -13.71 19.65 22.97
N ALA A 195 -14.97 19.61 22.54
CA ALA A 195 -15.68 20.74 21.92
C ALA A 195 -16.49 21.58 22.92
N GLY A 196 -17.02 20.96 23.99
CA GLY A 196 -17.82 21.67 25.01
C GLY A 196 -16.99 22.37 26.07
N ALA A 197 -15.70 22.11 26.08
CA ALA A 197 -14.86 22.42 27.21
C ALA A 197 -13.86 23.49 26.75
N HIS A 198 -14.27 24.75 26.93
CA HIS A 198 -13.47 25.91 26.60
C HIS A 198 -13.40 26.81 27.81
N ARG A 199 -12.20 27.04 28.32
CA ARG A 199 -11.94 28.13 29.28
C ARG A 199 -11.39 29.30 28.47
N ARG A 200 -11.96 30.50 28.63
CA ARG A 200 -11.41 31.73 28.03
C ARG A 200 -10.42 32.35 29.01
N ILE A 201 -9.20 32.60 28.57
CA ILE A 201 -8.26 33.52 29.23
C ILE A 201 -7.99 34.64 28.21
N GLY A 202 -8.63 35.80 28.39
CA GLY A 202 -8.54 36.90 27.43
C GLY A 202 -9.08 36.53 26.03
N PRO A 203 -8.38 36.88 24.93
CA PRO A 203 -8.81 36.57 23.57
C PRO A 203 -8.56 35.11 23.16
N ILE A 204 -7.85 34.34 23.98
CA ILE A 204 -7.43 32.97 23.64
C ILE A 204 -8.38 31.96 24.31
N LYS A 205 -8.91 31.04 23.50
CA LYS A 205 -9.68 29.88 23.97
C LYS A 205 -8.69 28.75 24.26
N ILE A 206 -8.60 28.33 25.51
CA ILE A 206 -7.78 27.18 25.90
C ILE A 206 -8.68 25.96 26.19
N PRO A 207 -8.19 24.74 25.88
CA PRO A 207 -8.81 23.50 26.36
C PRO A 207 -8.88 23.51 27.90
N PRO A 208 -9.84 22.82 28.51
CA PRO A 208 -9.90 22.70 29.96
C PRO A 208 -8.86 21.69 30.41
N LEU A 209 -8.24 21.98 31.55
CA LEU A 209 -7.42 20.99 32.24
C LEU A 209 -8.34 19.93 32.87
N PRO A 210 -7.89 18.65 32.93
CA PRO A 210 -8.64 17.54 33.51
C PRO A 210 -9.02 17.78 34.98
#